data_AF-A0A4U5VEM2-F1
#
_entry.id   AF-A0A4U5VEM2-F1
#
_cell.length_a   1.000
_cell.length_b   1.000
_cell.length_c   1.000
_cell.angle_alpha   90.00
_cell.angle_beta   90.00
_cell.angle_gamma   90.00
#
_symmetry.space_group_name_H-M   'P 1'
#
loop_
_entity.id
_entity.type
_entity.pdbx_description
1 polymer ?
#
loop_
_entity_poly.entity_id
_entity_poly.type
_entity_poly.pdbx_seq_one_letter_code
_entity_poly.pdbx_strand_id
1 'polypeptide(L)'
;MMTDFETQPVLFIPDIHFSSFQRHPFSTDDGEESSSMKRLPFNEEEFGSPPNKMARAEEPKKVLLYVRKETEEVFDALMLKNPTLKGLVEAISEKYELPLDKVGKVYKKCKKGILVHMDDNIIKHYSNEDTFQITMEELGGMYKLTLTEI
;
A
#
# COMPACT_ATOMS: atom_id res chain seq x y z
N MET A 1 -27.78 -3.84 27.16
CA MET A 1 -26.37 -3.67 27.58
C MET A 1 -25.66 -4.96 27.22
N MET A 2 -24.91 -4.98 26.11
CA MET A 2 -24.13 -6.16 25.68
C MET A 2 -22.77 -6.09 26.38
N THR A 3 -22.54 -7.02 27.31
CA THR A 3 -21.27 -7.19 28.02
C THR A 3 -20.47 -8.25 27.28
N ASP A 4 -19.53 -7.84 26.43
CA ASP A 4 -18.74 -8.78 25.64
C ASP A 4 -17.35 -8.20 25.32
N PHE A 5 -16.48 -8.02 26.33
CA PHE A 5 -15.08 -7.58 26.08
C PHE A 5 -14.08 -8.00 27.15
N GLU A 6 -13.88 -9.31 27.39
CA GLU A 6 -12.61 -9.76 28.00
C GLU A 6 -12.33 -11.24 27.73
N THR A 7 -12.00 -11.56 26.47
CA THR A 7 -11.38 -12.85 26.15
C THR A 7 -9.86 -12.66 26.09
N GLN A 8 -9.12 -13.51 26.79
CA GLN A 8 -7.65 -13.44 26.81
C GLN A 8 -7.08 -13.81 25.43
N PRO A 9 -6.02 -13.12 24.98
CA PRO A 9 -5.42 -13.40 23.69
C PRO A 9 -4.78 -14.80 23.70
N VAL A 10 -5.23 -15.64 22.77
CA VAL A 10 -4.66 -16.98 22.57
C VAL A 10 -3.55 -16.88 21.53
N LEU A 11 -2.33 -17.25 21.93
CA LEU A 11 -1.21 -17.41 21.01
C LEU A 11 -1.31 -18.77 20.33
N PHE A 12 -1.20 -18.79 19.01
CA PHE A 12 -1.20 -20.03 18.23
C PHE A 12 0.17 -20.69 18.37
N ILE A 13 0.27 -21.69 19.25
CA ILE A 13 1.47 -22.51 19.44
C ILE A 13 1.15 -23.90 18.88
N PRO A 14 1.70 -24.30 17.72
CA PRO A 14 1.52 -25.64 17.22
C PRO A 14 2.19 -26.65 18.17
N ASP A 15 1.48 -27.75 18.43
CA ASP A 15 1.89 -28.92 19.22
C ASP A 15 1.94 -28.77 20.76
N ILE A 16 1.00 -28.04 21.35
CA ILE A 16 0.67 -28.22 22.77
C ILE A 16 -0.81 -28.58 22.90
N HIS A 17 -1.08 -29.87 23.12
CA HIS A 17 -2.41 -30.32 23.51
C HIS A 17 -2.74 -29.70 24.87
N PHE A 18 -3.71 -28.78 24.89
CA PHE A 18 -4.26 -28.21 26.12
C PHE A 18 -5.03 -29.30 26.87
N SER A 19 -4.34 -29.97 27.81
CA SER A 19 -4.98 -30.83 28.80
C SER A 19 -5.84 -29.96 29.70
N SER A 20 -7.16 -30.02 29.49
CA SER A 20 -8.12 -29.54 30.47
C SER A 20 -8.01 -30.37 31.74
N PHE A 21 -8.24 -29.72 32.88
CA PHE A 21 -8.34 -30.25 34.24
C PHE A 21 -7.03 -30.50 35.01
N GLN A 22 -6.69 -29.53 35.89
CA GLN A 22 -6.69 -29.80 37.33
C GLN A 22 -6.79 -28.49 38.12
N ARG A 23 -7.96 -28.27 38.73
CA ARG A 23 -8.10 -27.38 39.88
C ARG A 23 -7.31 -28.01 41.02
N HIS A 24 -6.31 -27.34 41.60
CA HIS A 24 -5.97 -27.55 43.01
C HIS A 24 -5.49 -26.27 43.68
N PRO A 25 -5.84 -26.08 44.97
CA PRO A 25 -5.78 -24.82 45.68
C PRO A 25 -4.38 -24.57 46.26
N PHE A 26 -4.07 -23.30 46.48
CA PHE A 26 -2.95 -22.86 47.28
C PHE A 26 -3.05 -23.42 48.70
N SER A 27 -2.03 -24.17 49.13
CA SER A 27 -1.74 -24.42 50.54
C SER A 27 -0.24 -24.27 50.75
N THR A 28 0.11 -23.28 51.55
CA THR A 28 1.41 -23.03 52.17
C THR A 28 1.72 -24.15 53.17
N ASP A 29 2.89 -24.78 53.11
CA ASP A 29 3.80 -25.08 54.23
C ASP A 29 4.99 -25.96 53.78
N ASP A 30 6.10 -25.78 54.49
CA ASP A 30 7.46 -26.34 54.41
C ASP A 30 7.73 -27.73 53.77
N GLY A 31 8.93 -27.86 53.19
CA GLY A 31 9.53 -29.16 52.85
C GLY A 31 10.61 -29.08 51.78
N GLU A 32 11.86 -29.15 52.23
CA GLU A 32 13.09 -29.24 51.44
C GLU A 32 13.07 -30.42 50.44
N GLU A 33 13.54 -30.20 49.22
CA GLU A 33 14.51 -31.05 48.48
C GLU A 33 14.37 -30.97 46.95
N SER A 34 15.47 -30.55 46.33
CA SER A 34 15.95 -31.00 45.01
C SER A 34 15.15 -30.60 43.75
N SER A 35 15.60 -29.52 43.09
CA SER A 35 15.93 -29.57 41.66
C SER A 35 16.76 -28.36 41.25
N SER A 36 18.02 -28.36 41.68
CA SER A 36 19.03 -27.49 41.07
C SER A 36 19.23 -27.92 39.63
N MET A 37 18.45 -27.38 38.70
CA MET A 37 18.71 -27.48 37.26
C MET A 37 20.09 -26.87 37.00
N LYS A 38 21.08 -27.75 36.84
CA LYS A 38 22.45 -27.39 36.49
C LYS A 38 22.42 -26.74 35.10
N ARG A 39 22.70 -25.43 35.04
CA ARG A 39 23.03 -24.75 33.78
C ARG A 39 24.27 -25.42 33.20
N LEU A 40 24.13 -26.05 32.04
CA LEU A 40 25.26 -26.51 31.23
C LEU A 40 26.02 -25.27 30.70
N PRO A 41 27.35 -25.36 30.52
CA PRO A 41 28.11 -24.27 29.92
C PRO A 41 27.61 -24.03 28.49
N PHE A 42 27.25 -22.78 28.24
CA PHE A 42 26.83 -22.28 26.95
C PHE A 42 27.99 -22.43 25.96
N ASN A 43 27.81 -23.25 24.92
CA ASN A 43 28.78 -23.40 23.84
C ASN A 43 28.57 -22.22 22.87
N GLU A 44 29.53 -21.29 22.82
CA GLU A 44 29.41 -20.01 22.09
C GLU A 44 29.52 -20.14 20.55
N GLU A 45 29.69 -21.34 20.00
CA GLU A 45 30.04 -21.53 18.57
C GLU A 45 28.88 -21.87 17.62
N GLU A 46 27.62 -22.00 18.07
CA GLU A 46 26.54 -22.48 17.19
C GLU A 46 25.35 -21.52 16.98
N PHE A 47 25.44 -20.27 17.46
CA PHE A 47 24.48 -19.24 17.06
C PHE A 47 25.02 -18.45 15.88
N GLY A 48 24.82 -19.02 14.67
CA GLY A 48 25.01 -18.27 13.43
C GLY A 48 24.28 -16.93 13.50
N SER A 49 24.93 -15.86 13.04
CA SER A 49 24.34 -14.52 12.99
C SER A 49 22.95 -14.58 12.34
N PRO A 50 21.92 -13.93 12.92
CA PRO A 50 20.60 -13.91 12.30
C PRO A 50 20.73 -13.43 10.86
N PRO A 51 19.99 -14.04 9.90
CA PRO A 51 20.10 -13.66 8.49
C PRO A 51 19.91 -12.15 8.37
N ASN A 52 20.86 -11.49 7.69
CA ASN A 52 20.80 -10.06 7.42
C ASN A 52 19.37 -9.73 6.94
N LYS A 53 18.70 -8.81 7.64
CA LYS A 53 17.40 -8.29 7.21
C LYS A 53 17.57 -7.76 5.79
N MET A 54 17.09 -8.53 4.80
CA MET A 54 17.06 -8.06 3.42
C MET A 54 16.24 -6.77 3.42
N ALA A 55 16.84 -5.68 2.94
CA ALA A 55 16.09 -4.45 2.73
C ALA A 55 14.88 -4.81 1.86
N ARG A 56 13.67 -4.61 2.40
CA ARG A 56 12.44 -4.75 1.60
C ARG A 56 12.61 -3.79 0.44
N ALA A 57 12.72 -4.32 -0.78
CA ALA A 57 12.72 -3.48 -1.97
C ALA A 57 11.47 -2.60 -1.89
N GLU A 58 11.66 -1.28 -1.89
CA GLU A 58 10.56 -0.34 -1.87
C GLU A 58 9.80 -0.53 -3.19
N GLU A 59 8.59 -1.10 -3.12
CA GLU A 59 7.77 -1.24 -4.31
C GLU A 59 7.49 0.15 -4.88
N PRO A 60 7.57 0.34 -6.22
CA PRO A 60 7.28 1.63 -6.82
C PRO A 60 5.87 2.07 -6.41
N LYS A 61 5.76 3.30 -5.89
CA LYS A 61 4.50 3.87 -5.40
C LYS A 61 3.50 3.96 -6.55
N LYS A 62 2.54 3.04 -6.57
CA LYS A 62 1.40 3.07 -7.50
C LYS A 62 0.43 4.17 -7.08
N VAL A 63 -0.18 4.83 -8.05
CA VAL A 63 -1.19 5.87 -7.81
C VAL A 63 -2.42 5.59 -8.66
N LEU A 64 -3.58 5.52 -8.02
CA LEU A 64 -4.89 5.45 -8.66
C LEU A 64 -5.43 6.86 -8.84
N LEU A 65 -5.81 7.24 -10.05
CA LEU A 65 -6.51 8.49 -10.35
C LEU A 65 -7.92 8.20 -10.82
N TYR A 66 -8.83 9.13 -10.57
CA TYR A 66 -10.19 9.10 -11.10
C TYR A 66 -10.37 10.20 -12.13
N VAL A 67 -10.67 9.83 -13.37
CA VAL A 67 -10.85 10.78 -14.48
C VAL A 67 -12.19 10.56 -15.14
N ARG A 68 -12.83 11.64 -15.59
CA ARG A 68 -14.01 11.56 -16.44
C ARG A 68 -13.98 12.64 -17.50
N LYS A 69 -14.66 12.43 -18.62
CA LYS A 69 -14.93 13.54 -19.53
C LYS A 69 -15.98 14.45 -18.92
N GLU A 70 -16.01 15.72 -19.35
CA GLU A 70 -17.01 16.69 -18.87
C GLU A 70 -18.45 16.21 -19.11
N THR A 71 -18.68 15.49 -20.20
CA THR A 71 -19.99 14.94 -20.61
C THR A 71 -20.37 13.65 -19.89
N GLU A 72 -19.51 13.09 -19.05
CA GLU A 72 -19.71 11.81 -18.37
C GLU A 72 -19.95 12.04 -16.87
N GLU A 73 -20.87 11.30 -16.25
CA GLU A 73 -21.15 11.40 -14.81
C GLU A 73 -20.29 10.46 -13.96
N VAL A 74 -19.76 9.39 -14.57
CA VAL A 74 -18.97 8.37 -13.91
C VAL A 74 -17.48 8.61 -14.14
N PHE A 75 -16.66 8.24 -13.15
CA PHE A 75 -15.21 8.28 -13.27
C PHE A 75 -14.65 6.94 -13.71
N ASP A 76 -13.68 7.02 -14.60
CA ASP A 76 -12.77 5.95 -14.95
C ASP A 76 -11.60 5.92 -13.98
N ALA A 77 -11.20 4.71 -13.60
CA ALA A 77 -10.00 4.45 -12.82
C ALA A 77 -8.76 4.38 -13.74
N LEU A 78 -7.75 5.20 -13.46
CA LEU A 78 -6.42 5.11 -14.08
C LEU A 78 -5.39 4.71 -13.03
N MET A 79 -4.89 3.48 -13.14
CA MET A 79 -3.82 2.99 -12.28
C MET A 79 -2.46 3.30 -12.90
N LEU A 80 -1.73 4.26 -12.31
CA LEU A 80 -0.36 4.57 -12.68
C LEU A 80 0.58 3.61 -11.94
N LYS A 81 1.11 2.62 -12.66
CA LYS A 81 2.11 1.67 -12.12
C LYS A 81 3.38 2.40 -11.67
N ASN A 82 3.76 3.43 -12.41
CA ASN A 82 4.86 4.33 -12.10
C ASN A 82 4.36 5.78 -12.24
N PRO A 83 4.55 6.65 -11.24
CA PRO A 83 4.07 8.03 -11.26
C PRO A 83 4.99 8.91 -12.13
N THR A 84 4.89 8.70 -13.44
CA THR A 84 5.64 9.41 -14.50
C THR A 84 4.66 9.93 -15.54
N LEU A 85 5.06 10.95 -16.29
CA LEU A 85 4.25 11.49 -17.39
C LEU A 85 3.99 10.42 -18.46
N LYS A 86 5.01 9.62 -18.78
CA LYS A 86 4.87 8.50 -19.70
C LYS A 86 3.80 7.51 -19.21
N GLY A 87 3.85 7.11 -17.94
CA GLY A 87 2.87 6.21 -17.34
C GLY A 87 1.44 6.79 -17.35
N LEU A 88 1.28 8.10 -17.15
CA LEU A 88 -0.01 8.76 -17.29
C LEU A 88 -0.53 8.70 -18.74
N VAL A 89 0.32 9.02 -19.71
CA VAL A 89 -0.04 8.98 -21.14
C VAL A 89 -0.41 7.56 -21.57
N GLU A 90 0.34 6.55 -21.13
CA GLU A 90 0.03 5.13 -21.37
C GLU A 90 -1.34 4.75 -20.81
N ALA A 91 -1.63 5.08 -19.55
CA ALA A 91 -2.91 4.76 -18.93
C ALA A 91 -4.10 5.46 -19.62
N ILE A 92 -3.94 6.74 -19.99
CA ILE A 92 -4.97 7.49 -20.74
C ILE A 92 -5.18 6.89 -22.13
N SER A 93 -4.09 6.54 -22.82
CA SER A 93 -4.15 5.99 -24.18
C SER A 93 -4.82 4.63 -24.21
N GLU A 94 -4.53 3.77 -23.22
CA GLU A 94 -5.22 2.49 -23.02
C GLU A 94 -6.72 2.70 -22.73
N LYS A 95 -7.05 3.64 -21.83
CA LYS A 95 -8.43 3.86 -21.38
C LYS A 95 -9.34 4.45 -22.46
N TYR A 96 -8.81 5.36 -23.29
CA TYR A 96 -9.57 6.09 -24.30
C TYR A 96 -9.21 5.72 -25.74
N GLU A 97 -8.47 4.62 -25.92
CA GLU A 97 -8.07 4.07 -27.23
C GLU A 97 -7.34 5.09 -28.12
N LEU A 98 -6.51 5.95 -27.51
CA LEU A 98 -5.74 6.96 -28.23
C LEU A 98 -4.42 6.36 -28.75
N PRO A 99 -4.02 6.64 -30.00
CA PRO A 99 -2.68 6.30 -30.48
C PRO A 99 -1.61 7.06 -29.68
N LEU A 100 -0.72 6.32 -29.01
CA LEU A 100 0.34 6.88 -28.15
C LEU A 100 1.23 7.91 -28.87
N ASP A 101 1.53 7.66 -30.14
CA ASP A 101 2.32 8.51 -31.01
C ASP A 101 1.62 9.83 -31.39
N LYS A 102 0.30 9.89 -31.22
CA LYS A 102 -0.50 11.10 -31.46
C LYS A 102 -0.74 11.92 -30.20
N VAL A 103 -0.38 11.42 -29.01
CA VAL A 103 -0.49 12.23 -27.79
C VAL A 103 0.63 13.28 -27.78
N GLY A 104 0.23 14.53 -27.91
CA GLY A 104 1.13 15.68 -27.93
C GLY A 104 1.33 16.25 -26.53
N LYS A 105 0.79 17.46 -26.32
CA LYS A 105 1.00 18.20 -25.06
C LYS A 105 0.02 17.76 -23.99
N VAL A 106 0.52 17.58 -22.76
CA VAL A 106 -0.27 17.23 -21.59
C VAL A 106 -0.20 18.37 -20.57
N TYR A 107 -1.35 18.82 -20.11
CA TYR A 107 -1.50 19.94 -19.20
C TYR A 107 -2.29 19.57 -17.95
N LYS A 108 -1.95 20.21 -16.84
CA LYS A 108 -2.73 20.24 -15.61
C LYS A 108 -3.40 21.59 -15.45
N LYS A 109 -4.69 21.64 -15.16
CA LYS A 109 -5.37 22.85 -14.68
C LYS A 109 -5.74 22.66 -13.22
N CYS A 110 -5.15 23.45 -12.32
CA CYS A 110 -5.49 23.35 -10.89
C CYS A 110 -6.80 24.08 -10.56
N LYS A 111 -7.33 23.89 -9.35
CA LYS A 111 -8.55 24.57 -8.86
C LYS A 111 -8.48 26.11 -8.93
N LYS A 112 -7.26 26.69 -8.91
CA LYS A 112 -7.03 28.14 -9.08
C LYS A 112 -7.09 28.60 -10.55
N GLY A 113 -7.36 27.69 -11.49
CA GLY A 113 -7.40 27.97 -12.93
C GLY A 113 -6.02 28.05 -13.61
N ILE A 114 -4.93 27.81 -12.88
CA ILE A 114 -3.57 27.86 -13.43
C ILE A 114 -3.32 26.62 -14.29
N LEU A 115 -2.89 26.84 -15.54
CA LEU A 115 -2.51 25.81 -16.47
C LEU A 115 -1.00 25.55 -16.39
N VAL A 116 -0.61 24.29 -16.22
CA VAL A 116 0.78 23.87 -16.00
C VAL A 116 1.13 22.77 -17.01
N HIS A 117 2.30 22.86 -17.64
CA HIS A 117 2.85 21.76 -18.41
C HIS A 117 3.18 20.59 -17.49
N MET A 118 2.67 19.40 -17.80
CA MET A 118 2.99 18.23 -16.97
C MET A 118 4.41 17.74 -17.24
N ASP A 119 5.05 17.29 -16.17
CA ASP A 119 6.29 16.54 -16.16
C ASP A 119 6.22 15.46 -15.05
N ASP A 120 7.25 14.63 -14.93
CA ASP A 120 7.30 13.58 -13.90
C ASP A 120 7.22 14.13 -12.46
N ASN A 121 7.69 15.35 -12.21
CA ASN A 121 7.64 15.94 -10.88
C ASN A 121 6.21 16.27 -10.47
N ILE A 122 5.40 16.79 -11.39
CA ILE A 122 3.98 17.02 -11.14
C ILE A 122 3.27 15.70 -10.85
N ILE A 123 3.50 14.65 -11.65
CA ILE A 123 2.83 13.35 -11.48
C ILE A 123 3.14 12.71 -10.11
N LYS A 124 4.39 12.83 -9.63
CA LYS A 124 4.80 12.30 -8.32
C LYS A 124 4.03 12.90 -7.13
N HIS A 125 3.45 14.09 -7.31
CA HIS A 125 2.69 14.77 -6.26
C HIS A 125 1.22 14.36 -6.22
N TYR A 126 0.73 13.57 -7.17
CA TYR A 126 -0.63 13.05 -7.09
C TYR A 126 -0.80 12.09 -5.93
N SER A 127 -1.96 12.22 -5.30
CA SER A 127 -2.44 11.33 -4.25
C SER A 127 -3.34 10.26 -4.85
N ASN A 128 -3.50 9.16 -4.12
CA ASN A 128 -4.50 8.17 -4.47
C ASN A 128 -5.88 8.82 -4.50
N GLU A 129 -6.65 8.46 -5.52
CA GLU A 129 -8.04 8.88 -5.73
C GLU A 129 -8.19 10.37 -6.07
N ASP A 130 -7.10 11.05 -6.42
CA ASP A 130 -7.19 12.40 -6.98
C ASP A 130 -8.10 12.38 -8.21
N THR A 131 -9.03 13.34 -8.25
CA THR A 131 -10.09 13.40 -9.24
C THR A 131 -9.84 14.50 -10.26
N PHE A 132 -10.09 14.19 -11.53
CA PHE A 132 -9.91 15.12 -12.62
C PHE A 132 -11.02 15.02 -13.66
N GLN A 133 -11.32 16.13 -14.30
CA GLN A 133 -11.96 16.13 -15.61
C GLN A 133 -10.88 16.11 -16.69
N ILE A 134 -11.04 15.25 -17.70
CA ILE A 134 -10.14 15.19 -18.85
C ILE A 134 -10.78 15.84 -20.08
N THR A 135 -10.03 16.73 -20.72
CA THR A 135 -10.36 17.29 -22.03
C THR A 135 -9.32 16.83 -23.04
N MET A 136 -9.79 16.38 -24.21
CA MET A 136 -8.95 15.89 -25.29
C MET A 136 -9.30 16.67 -26.55
N GLU A 137 -8.38 17.50 -27.02
CA GLU A 137 -8.56 18.32 -28.22
C GLU A 137 -7.64 17.83 -29.32
N GLU A 138 -8.19 17.50 -30.49
CA GLU A 138 -7.39 17.12 -31.67
C GLU A 138 -7.04 18.36 -32.49
N LEU A 139 -5.74 18.61 -32.68
CA LEU A 139 -5.24 19.69 -33.52
C LEU A 139 -4.14 19.14 -34.44
N GLY A 140 -4.40 19.14 -35.74
CA GLY A 140 -3.44 18.66 -36.74
C GLY A 140 -3.08 17.18 -36.59
N GLY A 141 -4.04 16.35 -36.16
CA GLY A 141 -3.85 14.91 -35.96
C GLY A 141 -3.10 14.53 -34.67
N MET A 142 -2.79 15.51 -33.81
CA MET A 142 -2.26 15.28 -32.46
C MET A 142 -3.29 15.64 -31.41
N TYR A 143 -3.31 14.89 -30.30
CA TYR A 143 -4.14 15.15 -29.15
C TYR A 143 -3.42 16.03 -28.13
N LYS A 144 -4.06 17.13 -27.74
CA LYS A 144 -3.72 17.92 -26.55
C LYS A 144 -4.60 17.45 -25.40
N LEU A 145 -3.99 17.02 -24.32
CA LEU A 145 -4.67 16.53 -23.12
C LEU A 145 -4.64 17.60 -22.02
N THR A 146 -5.76 17.84 -21.35
CA THR A 146 -5.83 18.70 -20.16
C THR A 146 -6.56 17.96 -19.04
N LEU A 147 -5.89 17.76 -17.90
CA LEU A 147 -6.50 17.24 -16.67
C LEU A 147 -6.82 18.43 -15.75
N THR A 148 -8.11 18.67 -15.50
CA THR A 148 -8.61 19.73 -14.62
C THR A 148 -8.97 19.15 -13.26
N GLU A 149 -8.33 19.62 -12.20
CA GLU A 149 -8.67 19.24 -10.82
C GLU A 149 -10.07 19.71 -10.44
N ILE A 150 -10.83 18.84 -9.76
CA ILE A 150 -12.18 19.13 -9.24
C ILE A 150 -12.24 19.02 -7.73
#